data_AF-A0A662SRY5-F1
#
_entry.id   AF-A0A662SRY5-F1
#
_cell.length_a   1.000
_cell.length_b   1.000
_cell.length_c   1.000
_cell.angle_alpha   90.00
_cell.angle_beta   90.00
_cell.angle_gamma   90.00
#
_symmetry.space_group_name_H-M   'P 1'
#
loop_
_entity.id
_entity.type
_entity.pdbx_description
1 polymer ?
#
loop_
_entity_poly.entity_id
_entity_poly.type
_entity_poly.pdbx_seq_one_letter_code
_entity_poly.pdbx_strand_id
1 'polypeptide(L)'
;MRTQALSFRGKGCVREFMTDDGKSYIILGFPDESALVLQKVRGKGEAVADFNPVRKQKQILEKLGIDKKGKNTYQMAWELLKER
;
A
#
# COMPACT_ATOMS: atom_id res chain seq x y z
N MET A 1 15.59 -18.48 7.89
CA MET A 1 14.70 -17.46 7.28
C MET A 1 14.83 -16.13 8.05
N ARG A 2 15.68 -15.19 7.59
CA ARG A 2 15.81 -13.81 8.11
C ARG A 2 16.06 -12.77 7.00
N THR A 3 16.17 -13.21 5.76
CA THR A 3 16.66 -12.39 4.63
C THR A 3 15.59 -11.44 4.08
N GLN A 4 14.33 -11.86 3.98
CA GLN A 4 13.25 -11.03 3.41
C GLN A 4 13.01 -9.72 4.19
N ALA A 5 13.02 -9.77 5.52
CA ALA A 5 12.86 -8.57 6.36
C ALA A 5 14.04 -7.59 6.21
N LEU A 6 15.27 -8.10 6.06
CA LEU A 6 16.45 -7.28 5.80
C LEU A 6 16.38 -6.62 4.43
N SER A 7 15.95 -7.36 3.40
CA SER A 7 15.74 -6.82 2.06
C SER A 7 14.71 -5.69 2.05
N PHE A 8 13.59 -5.85 2.74
CA PHE A 8 12.55 -4.81 2.84
C PHE A 8 13.05 -3.55 3.58
N ARG A 9 13.86 -3.68 4.64
CA ARG A 9 14.42 -2.52 5.35
C ARG A 9 15.36 -1.69 4.48
N GLY A 10 16.04 -2.30 3.50
CA GLY A 10 16.99 -1.60 2.65
C GLY A 10 16.36 -0.91 1.43
N LYS A 11 15.31 -1.51 0.85
CA LYS A 11 14.73 -1.05 -0.44
C LYS A 11 13.20 -1.01 -0.48
N GLY A 12 12.53 -1.47 0.57
CA GLY A 12 11.07 -1.41 0.68
C GLY A 12 10.60 0.00 1.01
N CYS A 13 9.35 0.28 0.67
CA CYS A 13 8.70 1.55 0.98
C CYS A 13 7.35 1.28 1.64
N VAL A 14 6.97 2.13 2.59
CA VAL A 14 5.65 2.09 3.24
C VAL A 14 5.12 3.51 3.36
N ARG A 15 3.86 3.72 3.00
CA ARG A 15 3.18 5.00 3.20
C ARG A 15 1.70 4.79 3.50
N GLU A 16 1.18 5.57 4.44
CA GLU A 16 -0.23 5.65 4.75
C GLU A 16 -0.89 6.76 3.91
N PHE A 17 -2.06 6.47 3.37
CA PHE A 17 -2.88 7.38 2.60
C PHE A 17 -4.29 7.40 3.20
N MET A 18 -4.97 8.54 3.08
CA MET A 18 -6.35 8.69 3.51
C MET A 18 -7.15 9.21 2.33
N THR A 19 -8.29 8.58 2.05
CA THR A 19 -9.26 9.06 1.08
C THR A 19 -10.21 10.07 1.72
N ASP A 20 -10.84 10.91 0.90
CA ASP A 20 -11.80 11.94 1.37
C ASP A 20 -12.98 11.35 2.15
N ASP A 21 -13.34 10.09 1.92
CA ASP A 21 -14.37 9.36 2.67
C ASP A 21 -13.88 8.83 4.04
N GLY A 22 -12.70 9.25 4.48
CA GLY A 22 -12.13 8.94 5.80
C GLY A 22 -11.53 7.55 5.94
N LYS A 23 -11.39 6.79 4.85
CA LYS A 23 -10.73 5.47 4.89
C LYS A 23 -9.23 5.62 4.76
N SER A 24 -8.49 4.93 5.62
CA SER A 24 -7.03 4.88 5.57
C SER A 24 -6.53 3.59 4.93
N TYR A 25 -5.49 3.71 4.11
CA TYR A 25 -4.83 2.61 3.44
C TYR A 25 -3.32 2.69 3.68
N ILE A 26 -2.67 1.54 3.85
CA ILE A 26 -1.23 1.42 3.80
C ILE A 26 -0.85 0.77 2.48
N ILE A 27 0.10 1.39 1.78
CA ILE A 27 0.73 0.81 0.59
C ILE A 27 2.14 0.37 0.97
N LEU A 28 2.46 -0.89 0.67
CA LEU A 28 3.79 -1.48 0.82
C LEU A 28 4.37 -1.72 -0.57
N GLY A 29 5.54 -1.16 -0.86
CA GLY A 29 6.35 -1.49 -2.03
C GLY A 29 7.51 -2.39 -1.62
N PHE A 30 7.67 -3.53 -2.30
CA PHE A 30 8.70 -4.53 -1.98
C PHE A 30 9.92 -4.40 -2.90
N PRO A 31 11.11 -4.84 -2.47
CA PRO A 31 12.33 -4.74 -3.28
C PRO A 31 12.28 -5.43 -4.66
N ASP A 32 11.35 -6.35 -4.87
CA ASP A 32 11.10 -7.07 -6.13
C ASP A 32 10.09 -6.35 -7.05
N GLU A 33 9.84 -5.06 -6.78
CA GLU A 33 8.87 -4.21 -7.48
C GLU A 33 7.40 -4.59 -7.29
N SER A 34 7.09 -5.67 -6.55
CA SER A 34 5.71 -5.95 -6.16
C SER A 34 5.20 -4.91 -5.15
N ALA A 35 3.88 -4.79 -5.06
CA ALA A 35 3.25 -3.90 -4.08
C ALA A 35 1.97 -4.50 -3.51
N LEU A 36 1.63 -4.08 -2.29
CA LEU A 36 0.43 -4.51 -1.57
C LEU A 36 -0.31 -3.31 -1.00
N VAL A 37 -1.62 -3.25 -1.26
CA VAL A 37 -2.53 -2.25 -0.68
C VAL A 37 -3.35 -2.90 0.44
N LEU A 38 -3.24 -2.33 1.63
CA LEU A 38 -3.95 -2.75 2.83
C LEU A 38 -4.90 -1.65 3.27
N GLN A 39 -6.14 -2.00 3.61
CA GLN A 39 -7.05 -1.08 4.30
C GLN A 39 -6.83 -1.19 5.81
N LYS A 40 -6.65 -0.04 6.46
CA LYS A 40 -6.67 0.06 7.92
C LYS A 40 -8.10 -0.11 8.39
N VAL A 41 -8.33 -1.05 9.28
CA VAL A 41 -9.61 -1.26 9.94
C VAL A 41 -9.42 -1.16 11.45
N ARG A 42 -10.51 -0.93 12.18
CA ARG A 42 -10.48 -0.93 13.64
C ARG A 42 -9.95 -2.29 14.11
N GLY A 43 -8.90 -2.25 14.93
CA GLY A 43 -8.28 -3.45 15.46
C GLY A 43 -9.23 -4.25 16.35
N LYS A 44 -9.06 -5.57 16.37
CA LYS A 44 -9.72 -6.46 17.31
C LYS A 44 -8.74 -6.90 18.40
N GLY A 45 -9.21 -6.96 19.65
CA GLY A 45 -8.38 -7.37 20.78
C GLY A 45 -7.42 -6.27 21.24
N GLU A 46 -6.14 -6.61 21.42
CA GLU A 46 -5.10 -5.71 21.94
C GLU A 46 -4.53 -4.74 20.89
N ALA A 47 -4.78 -4.98 19.60
CA ALA A 47 -4.29 -4.13 18.52
C ALA A 47 -5.18 -2.90 18.32
N VAL A 48 -4.56 -1.72 18.16
CA VAL A 48 -5.26 -0.45 17.88
C VAL A 48 -5.82 -0.44 16.45
N ALA A 49 -5.17 -1.12 15.51
CA ALA A 49 -5.58 -1.23 14.11
C ALA A 49 -5.19 -2.59 13.52
N ASP A 50 -6.07 -3.12 12.68
CA ASP A 50 -5.78 -4.28 11.81
C ASP A 50 -5.64 -3.81 10.36
N PHE A 51 -4.97 -4.61 9.53
CA PHE A 51 -4.73 -4.29 8.13
C PHE A 51 -5.17 -5.44 7.22
N ASN A 52 -6.17 -5.18 6.38
CA ASN A 52 -6.74 -6.17 5.49
C ASN A 52 -6.35 -5.92 4.03
N PRO A 53 -5.88 -6.94 3.28
CA PRO A 53 -5.66 -6.82 1.85
C PRO A 53 -6.94 -6.43 1.12
N VAL A 54 -6.84 -5.44 0.22
CA VAL A 54 -7.98 -5.02 -0.59
C VAL A 54 -8.06 -5.86 -1.86
N ARG A 55 -9.25 -6.34 -2.23
CA ARG A 55 -9.45 -7.08 -3.50
C ARG A 55 -9.35 -6.19 -4.74
N LYS A 56 -9.87 -4.96 -4.66
CA LYS A 56 -9.93 -4.00 -5.77
C LYS A 56 -8.81 -2.95 -5.70
N GLN A 57 -7.55 -3.39 -5.52
CA GLN A 57 -6.41 -2.51 -5.26
C GLN A 57 -6.25 -1.42 -6.32
N LYS A 58 -6.36 -1.76 -7.61
CA LYS A 58 -6.24 -0.80 -8.71
C LYS A 58 -7.23 0.37 -8.57
N GLN A 59 -8.48 0.09 -8.20
CA GLN A 59 -9.49 1.14 -7.99
C GLN A 59 -9.20 2.01 -6.78
N ILE A 60 -8.57 1.47 -5.73
CA ILE A 60 -8.14 2.27 -4.59
C ILE A 60 -7.01 3.21 -4.99
N LEU A 61 -6.03 2.73 -5.76
CA LEU A 61 -4.93 3.56 -6.25
C LEU A 61 -5.43 4.70 -7.15
N GLU A 62 -6.46 4.45 -7.97
CA GLU A 62 -7.16 5.50 -8.74
C GLU A 62 -7.79 6.55 -7.82
N LYS A 63 -8.48 6.12 -6.76
CA LYS A 63 -9.08 7.04 -5.76
C LYS A 63 -8.05 7.83 -4.97
N LEU A 64 -6.82 7.34 -4.88
CA LEU A 64 -5.70 8.03 -4.24
C LEU A 64 -4.98 9.01 -5.18
N GLY A 65 -5.49 9.21 -6.40
CA GLY A 65 -5.02 10.26 -7.32
C GLY A 65 -4.14 9.78 -8.47
N ILE A 66 -3.86 8.48 -8.60
CA ILE A 66 -3.03 7.96 -9.71
C ILE A 66 -3.85 7.64 -10.94
N ASP A 67 -3.38 8.11 -12.10
CA ASP A 67 -3.95 7.72 -13.39
C ASP A 67 -3.67 6.25 -13.71
N LYS A 68 -4.73 5.53 -14.09
CA LYS A 68 -4.70 4.12 -14.49
C LYS A 68 -4.18 3.88 -15.91
N LYS A 69 -4.12 4.92 -16.76
CA LYS A 69 -3.93 4.76 -18.20
C LYS A 69 -2.58 4.10 -18.52
N GLY A 70 -2.64 2.89 -19.07
CA GLY A 70 -1.45 2.12 -19.46
C GLY A 70 -0.66 1.51 -18.29
N LYS A 71 -1.14 1.62 -17.05
CA LYS A 71 -0.41 1.17 -15.85
C LYS A 71 -1.05 -0.06 -15.21
N ASN A 72 -0.21 -0.96 -14.72
CA ASN A 72 -0.64 -2.04 -13.83
C ASN A 72 -0.67 -1.55 -12.36
N THR A 73 -1.25 -2.36 -11.48
CA THR A 73 -1.41 -2.02 -10.05
C THR A 73 -0.08 -1.67 -9.36
N TYR A 74 1.00 -2.38 -9.69
CA TYR A 74 2.30 -2.19 -9.05
C TYR A 74 2.95 -0.87 -9.50
N GLN A 75 2.89 -0.56 -10.79
CA GLN A 75 3.35 0.72 -11.33
C GLN A 75 2.62 1.89 -10.66
N MET A 76 1.30 1.79 -10.53
CA MET A 76 0.51 2.81 -9.85
C MET A 76 0.88 2.96 -8.36
N ALA A 77 1.08 1.85 -7.64
CA ALA A 77 1.49 1.89 -6.25
C ALA A 77 2.87 2.53 -6.07
N TRP A 78 3.82 2.23 -6.96
CA TRP A 78 5.16 2.81 -6.92
C TRP A 78 5.20 4.30 -7.23
N GLU A 79 4.28 4.82 -8.04
CA GLU A 79 4.16 6.26 -8.25
C GLU A 79 3.76 6.99 -6.96
N LEU A 80 2.73 6.52 -6.25
CA LEU A 80 2.33 7.08 -4.95
C LEU A 80 3.45 7.03 -3.90
N LEU A 81 4.27 5.97 -3.94
CA LEU A 81 5.39 5.81 -3.01
C LEU A 81 6.58 6.72 -3.35
N LYS A 82 6.68 7.22 -4.59
CA LYS A 82 7.78 8.08 -5.06
C LYS A 82 7.44 9.58 -5.02
N GLU A 83 6.16 9.95 -5.08
CA GLU A 83 5.72 11.34 -4.94
C GLU A 83 6.10 11.88 -3.54
N ARG A 84 7.04 12.83 -3.49
CA ARG A 84 7.46 13.54 -2.27
C ARG A 84 6.61 14.76 -2.03
#